data_AF-A0A7C3VD64-F1
#
_entry.id   AF-A0A7C3VD64-F1
#
_cell.length_a   1.000
_cell.length_b   1.000
_cell.length_c   1.000
_cell.angle_alpha   90.00
_cell.angle_beta   90.00
_cell.angle_gamma   90.00
#
_symmetry.space_group_name_H-M   'P 1'
#
loop_
_entity.id
_entity.type
_entity.pdbx_description
1 polymer ?
#
loop_
_entity_poly.entity_id
_entity_poly.type
_entity_poly.pdbx_seq_one_letter_code
_entity_poly.pdbx_strand_id
1 'polypeptide(L)'
;MRKEVRILKQFMKGVGVYGAEIRVKGFSGYLCELLIYKHKSFMNLLENASKWKPYHVVIDPAKCYSNLNEVRKIFTDPLIVIDPVDKKRNVAAALSIDKMAKFIAASRAFKKNPSLKFFFPITNKITKSEMIKMRRKGFKTLFIVLKCPKLVPDILWGEVFKSLEGLSKLLEKYDFKVLSKDAWSDERNIVVLAFQLENIEIPKI
;
A
#
# COMPACT_ATOMS: atom_id res chain seq x y z
N MET A 1 -3.46 -26.03 -1.29
CA MET A 1 -3.48 -24.79 -2.11
C MET A 1 -4.60 -23.81 -1.75
N ARG A 2 -5.90 -24.15 -1.90
CA ARG A 2 -7.01 -23.19 -1.60
C ARG A 2 -7.00 -22.64 -0.16
N LYS A 3 -6.68 -23.47 0.84
CA LYS A 3 -6.53 -23.06 2.24
C LYS A 3 -5.40 -22.04 2.43
N GLU A 4 -4.22 -22.32 1.87
CA GLU A 4 -3.05 -21.42 1.89
C GLU A 4 -3.37 -20.04 1.30
N VAL A 5 -4.11 -19.98 0.19
CA VAL A 5 -4.56 -18.72 -0.42
C VAL A 5 -5.48 -17.95 0.52
N ARG A 6 -6.41 -18.61 1.21
CA ARG A 6 -7.29 -17.95 2.18
C ARG A 6 -6.53 -17.39 3.38
N ILE A 7 -5.55 -18.14 3.89
CA ILE A 7 -4.66 -17.70 4.96
C ILE A 7 -3.88 -16.46 4.52
N LEU A 8 -3.30 -16.49 3.32
CA LEU A 8 -2.58 -15.34 2.75
C LEU A 8 -3.49 -14.11 2.60
N LYS A 9 -4.68 -14.28 2.02
CA LYS A 9 -5.65 -13.18 1.85
C LYS A 9 -6.04 -12.59 3.21
N GLN A 10 -6.27 -13.42 4.23
CA GLN A 10 -6.58 -12.94 5.58
C GLN A 10 -5.41 -12.21 6.23
N PHE A 11 -4.19 -12.74 6.11
CA PHE A 11 -2.97 -12.06 6.58
C PHE A 11 -2.83 -10.69 5.92
N MET A 12 -2.92 -10.63 4.59
CA MET A 12 -2.80 -9.38 3.83
C MET A 12 -3.88 -8.36 4.17
N LYS A 13 -5.11 -8.81 4.47
CA LYS A 13 -6.17 -7.94 5.00
C LYS A 13 -5.80 -7.39 6.38
N GLY A 14 -5.38 -8.25 7.29
CA GLY A 14 -5.00 -7.85 8.65
C GLY A 14 -3.83 -6.87 8.70
N VAL A 15 -2.86 -6.99 7.78
CA VAL A 15 -1.75 -6.02 7.66
C VAL A 15 -2.06 -4.86 6.70
N GLY A 16 -3.24 -4.81 6.09
CA GLY A 16 -3.72 -3.69 5.27
C GLY A 16 -3.00 -3.52 3.92
N VAL A 17 -2.73 -4.63 3.24
CA VAL A 17 -2.12 -4.68 1.90
C VAL A 17 -2.94 -5.46 0.87
N TYR A 18 -4.10 -6.02 1.24
CA TYR A 18 -4.97 -6.77 0.32
C TYR A 18 -5.91 -5.84 -0.44
N GLY A 19 -6.03 -6.03 -1.76
CA GLY A 19 -6.88 -5.22 -2.64
C GLY A 19 -6.05 -4.51 -3.71
N ALA A 20 -6.44 -4.64 -4.99
CA ALA A 20 -5.74 -4.02 -6.13
C ALA A 20 -6.44 -2.77 -6.67
N GLU A 21 -7.57 -2.41 -6.07
CA GLU A 21 -8.26 -1.15 -6.30
C GLU A 21 -7.35 0.03 -6.02
N ILE A 22 -7.60 1.15 -6.71
CA ILE A 22 -6.74 2.32 -6.69
C ILE A 22 -6.57 2.92 -5.29
N ARG A 23 -7.55 2.73 -4.40
CA ARG A 23 -7.52 3.12 -2.99
C ARG A 23 -6.41 2.40 -2.23
N VAL A 24 -6.26 1.10 -2.45
CA VAL A 24 -5.35 0.26 -1.67
C VAL A 24 -4.00 0.11 -2.36
N LYS A 25 -3.97 -0.04 -3.69
CA LYS A 25 -2.75 -0.31 -4.47
C LYS A 25 -1.95 -1.50 -3.92
N GLY A 26 -2.65 -2.56 -3.57
CA GLY A 26 -2.14 -3.73 -2.87
C GLY A 26 -2.16 -5.00 -3.72
N PHE A 27 -2.25 -6.14 -3.05
CA PHE A 27 -2.20 -7.46 -3.67
C PHE A 27 -3.59 -7.90 -4.13
N SER A 28 -3.73 -8.20 -5.43
CA SER A 28 -4.98 -8.73 -6.02
C SER A 28 -5.23 -10.18 -5.60
N GLY A 29 -6.48 -10.62 -5.71
CA GLY A 29 -6.85 -12.02 -5.42
C GLY A 29 -6.11 -13.03 -6.31
N TYR A 30 -5.94 -12.70 -7.59
CA TYR A 30 -5.20 -13.52 -8.55
C TYR A 30 -3.69 -13.53 -8.25
N LEU A 31 -3.11 -12.40 -7.87
CA LEU A 31 -1.72 -12.32 -7.43
C LEU A 31 -1.47 -13.24 -6.24
N CYS A 32 -2.37 -13.27 -5.25
CA CYS A 32 -2.27 -14.20 -4.11
C CYS A 32 -2.21 -15.66 -4.56
N GLU A 33 -3.01 -16.04 -5.57
CA GLU A 33 -3.06 -17.41 -6.09
C GLU A 33 -1.76 -17.79 -6.79
N LEU A 34 -1.21 -16.90 -7.64
CA LEU A 34 0.08 -17.13 -8.30
C LEU A 34 1.24 -17.22 -7.30
N LEU A 35 1.25 -16.37 -6.28
CA LEU A 35 2.28 -16.40 -5.23
C LEU A 35 2.25 -17.72 -4.46
N ILE A 36 1.07 -18.19 -4.05
CA ILE A 36 0.95 -19.50 -3.38
C ILE A 36 1.27 -20.64 -4.34
N TYR A 37 0.86 -20.56 -5.61
CA TYR A 37 1.19 -21.58 -6.61
C TYR A 37 2.73 -21.73 -6.78
N LYS A 38 3.46 -20.60 -6.81
CA LYS A 38 4.92 -20.58 -6.89
C LYS A 38 5.59 -21.10 -5.63
N HIS A 39 5.17 -20.60 -4.46
CA HIS A 39 5.86 -20.87 -3.18
C HIS A 39 5.30 -22.08 -2.41
N LYS A 40 4.22 -22.69 -2.91
CA LYS A 40 3.53 -23.90 -2.40
C LYS A 40 2.76 -23.73 -1.09
N SER A 41 3.23 -22.89 -0.16
CA SER A 41 2.55 -22.60 1.10
C SER A 41 2.69 -21.13 1.51
N PHE A 42 1.83 -20.69 2.42
CA PHE A 42 1.87 -19.38 3.06
C PHE A 42 3.21 -19.16 3.79
N MET A 43 3.66 -20.13 4.57
CA MET A 43 4.91 -20.02 5.32
C MET A 43 6.12 -19.91 4.39
N ASN A 44 6.17 -20.70 3.32
CA ASN A 44 7.23 -20.60 2.33
C ASN A 44 7.22 -19.26 1.60
N LEU A 45 6.04 -18.71 1.31
CA LEU A 45 5.92 -17.38 0.74
C LEU A 45 6.48 -16.32 1.71
N LEU A 46 6.12 -16.35 3.00
CA LEU A 46 6.64 -15.38 3.97
C LEU A 46 8.16 -15.49 4.15
N GLU A 47 8.70 -16.71 4.14
CA GLU A 47 10.14 -16.97 4.18
C GLU A 47 10.85 -16.27 3.02
N ASN A 48 10.35 -16.43 1.80
CA ASN A 48 10.89 -15.80 0.61
C ASN A 48 10.66 -14.28 0.60
N ALA A 49 9.43 -13.84 0.89
CA ALA A 49 9.03 -12.45 0.88
C ALA A 49 9.79 -11.61 1.90
N SER A 50 10.19 -12.20 3.04
CA SER A 50 11.03 -11.53 4.03
C SER A 50 12.39 -11.06 3.47
N LYS A 51 12.85 -11.63 2.35
CA LYS A 51 14.13 -11.34 1.68
C LYS A 51 13.96 -10.50 0.41
N TRP A 52 12.72 -10.22 0.00
CA TRP A 52 12.46 -9.41 -1.18
C TRP A 52 13.08 -8.02 -1.06
N LYS A 53 13.56 -7.52 -2.20
CA LYS A 53 14.00 -6.13 -2.39
C LYS A 53 13.12 -5.51 -3.50
N PRO A 54 12.42 -4.40 -3.24
CA PRO A 54 11.64 -3.72 -4.28
C PRO A 54 12.49 -3.48 -5.53
N TYR A 55 11.86 -3.60 -6.70
CA TYR A 55 12.49 -3.48 -8.03
C TYR A 55 13.51 -4.57 -8.41
N HIS A 56 13.71 -5.59 -7.56
CA HIS A 56 14.62 -6.71 -7.86
C HIS A 56 13.92 -8.07 -7.88
N VAL A 57 12.62 -8.13 -7.59
CA VAL A 57 11.88 -9.39 -7.57
C VAL A 57 11.13 -9.58 -8.87
N VAL A 58 11.39 -10.70 -9.54
CA VAL A 58 10.65 -11.16 -10.71
C VAL A 58 10.20 -12.60 -10.44
N ILE A 59 8.91 -12.86 -10.57
CA ILE A 59 8.31 -14.18 -10.39
C ILE A 59 7.69 -14.57 -11.73
N ASP A 60 8.22 -15.62 -12.33
CA ASP A 60 7.67 -16.24 -13.54
C ASP A 60 7.19 -17.66 -13.19
N PRO A 61 5.87 -17.84 -12.93
CA PRO A 61 5.31 -19.13 -12.56
C PRO A 61 5.35 -20.17 -13.70
N ALA A 62 5.22 -19.73 -14.95
CA ALA A 62 5.16 -20.60 -16.13
C ALA A 62 6.50 -20.69 -16.90
N LYS A 63 7.53 -19.97 -16.45
CA LYS A 63 8.84 -19.88 -17.13
C LYS A 63 8.70 -19.39 -18.58
N CYS A 64 7.85 -18.39 -18.79
CA CYS A 64 7.61 -17.76 -20.08
C CYS A 64 8.86 -17.06 -20.66
N TYR A 65 9.81 -16.68 -19.80
CA TYR A 65 11.05 -16.02 -20.19
C TYR A 65 12.28 -16.86 -19.86
N SER A 66 13.17 -17.02 -20.85
CA SER A 66 14.47 -17.68 -20.68
C SER A 66 15.45 -16.83 -19.86
N ASN A 67 15.32 -15.50 -19.94
CA ASN A 67 16.16 -14.54 -19.24
C ASN A 67 15.31 -13.49 -18.51
N LEU A 68 15.36 -13.49 -17.17
CA LEU A 68 14.57 -12.55 -16.36
C LEU A 68 15.08 -11.10 -16.45
N ASN A 69 16.30 -10.86 -16.95
CA ASN A 69 16.78 -9.49 -17.18
C ASN A 69 16.00 -8.80 -18.31
N GLU A 70 15.47 -9.55 -19.28
CA GLU A 70 14.63 -9.00 -20.35
C GLU A 70 13.30 -8.49 -19.79
N VAL A 71 12.75 -9.19 -18.79
CA VAL A 71 11.51 -8.80 -18.12
C VAL A 71 11.63 -7.41 -17.49
N ARG A 72 12.79 -7.09 -16.91
CA ARG A 72 13.06 -5.78 -16.29
C ARG A 72 13.25 -4.64 -17.30
N LYS A 73 13.49 -4.95 -18.58
CA LYS A 73 13.44 -3.95 -19.66
C LYS A 73 12.01 -3.59 -20.05
N ILE A 74 11.05 -4.48 -19.75
CA ILE A 74 9.63 -4.33 -20.11
C ILE A 74 8.85 -3.69 -18.96
N PHE A 75 9.08 -4.13 -17.72
CA PHE A 75 8.34 -3.64 -16.56
C PHE A 75 9.27 -3.00 -15.53
N THR A 76 8.81 -1.88 -14.96
CA THR A 76 9.55 -1.08 -13.97
C THR A 76 8.93 -1.14 -12.57
N ASP A 77 7.89 -1.96 -12.39
CA ASP A 77 7.16 -2.09 -11.13
C ASP A 77 8.00 -2.66 -9.97
N PRO A 78 7.65 -2.35 -8.70
CA PRO A 78 8.40 -2.82 -7.54
C PRO A 78 8.41 -4.35 -7.42
N LEU A 79 7.30 -5.00 -7.78
CA LEU A 79 7.20 -6.46 -7.91
C LEU A 79 6.73 -6.77 -9.32
N ILE A 80 7.42 -7.70 -9.98
CA ILE A 80 6.96 -8.23 -11.27
C ILE A 80 6.53 -9.68 -11.07
N VAL A 81 5.28 -9.98 -11.40
CA VAL A 81 4.76 -11.34 -11.49
C VAL A 81 4.17 -11.54 -12.88
N ILE A 82 4.82 -12.37 -13.69
CA ILE A 82 4.39 -12.66 -15.06
C ILE A 82 3.08 -13.44 -15.02
N ASP A 83 2.09 -13.01 -15.79
CA ASP A 83 0.85 -13.77 -15.97
C ASP A 83 1.15 -15.03 -16.79
N PRO A 84 0.88 -16.24 -16.29
CA PRO A 84 1.09 -17.48 -17.05
C PRO A 84 0.23 -17.56 -18.33
N VAL A 85 -0.84 -16.77 -18.44
CA VAL A 85 -1.71 -16.73 -19.62
C VAL A 85 -1.26 -15.67 -20.63
N ASP A 86 -0.62 -14.59 -20.16
CA ASP A 86 -0.11 -13.50 -21.01
C ASP A 86 1.23 -12.96 -20.49
N LYS A 87 2.31 -13.36 -21.16
CA LYS A 87 3.68 -12.95 -20.79
C LYS A 87 3.90 -11.42 -20.80
N LYS A 88 3.08 -10.66 -21.54
CA LYS A 88 3.17 -9.19 -21.62
C LYS A 88 2.46 -8.49 -20.46
N ARG A 89 1.90 -9.23 -19.50
CA ARG A 89 1.17 -8.69 -18.36
C ARG A 89 1.92 -8.90 -17.05
N ASN A 90 2.12 -7.82 -16.30
CA ASN A 90 2.50 -7.88 -14.89
C ASN A 90 1.24 -7.94 -14.01
N VAL A 91 1.01 -9.07 -13.33
CA VAL A 91 -0.14 -9.28 -12.44
C VAL A 91 -0.06 -8.38 -11.19
N ALA A 92 1.14 -7.89 -10.85
CA ALA A 92 1.38 -7.00 -9.72
C ALA A 92 1.43 -5.51 -10.10
N ALA A 93 0.99 -5.10 -11.30
CA ALA A 93 1.07 -3.71 -11.76
C ALA A 93 0.36 -2.69 -10.85
N ALA A 94 -0.68 -3.11 -10.11
CA ALA A 94 -1.39 -2.24 -9.17
C ALA A 94 -0.68 -2.10 -7.80
N LEU A 95 0.35 -2.91 -7.52
CA LEU A 95 1.00 -2.97 -6.22
C LEU A 95 1.98 -1.80 -6.04
N SER A 96 1.72 -0.92 -5.08
CA SER A 96 2.64 0.15 -4.74
C SER A 96 3.87 -0.36 -3.97
N ILE A 97 4.95 0.43 -4.03
CA ILE A 97 6.16 0.16 -3.24
C ILE A 97 5.86 0.12 -1.74
N ASP A 98 5.01 1.00 -1.22
CA ASP A 98 4.67 1.05 0.20
C ASP A 98 3.95 -0.21 0.65
N LYS A 99 2.99 -0.71 -0.14
CA LYS A 99 2.28 -1.95 0.17
C LYS A 99 3.19 -3.17 0.06
N MET A 100 4.09 -3.20 -0.93
CA MET A 100 5.12 -4.23 -1.02
C MET A 100 6.05 -4.20 0.21
N ALA A 101 6.57 -3.03 0.59
CA ALA A 101 7.46 -2.86 1.73
C ALA A 101 6.77 -3.25 3.04
N LYS A 102 5.50 -2.85 3.22
CA LYS A 102 4.70 -3.24 4.38
C LYS A 102 4.50 -4.75 4.44
N PHE A 103 4.25 -5.42 3.32
CA PHE A 103 4.15 -6.88 3.28
C PHE A 103 5.48 -7.57 3.63
N ILE A 104 6.61 -7.06 3.13
CA ILE A 104 7.95 -7.55 3.48
C ILE A 104 8.22 -7.42 4.98
N ALA A 105 7.95 -6.23 5.55
CA ALA A 105 8.12 -5.97 6.98
C ALA A 105 7.20 -6.85 7.83
N ALA A 106 5.93 -7.00 7.45
CA ALA A 106 4.99 -7.89 8.12
C ALA A 106 5.44 -9.36 8.05
N SER A 107 5.99 -9.80 6.92
CA SER A 107 6.54 -11.15 6.76
C SER A 107 7.70 -11.40 7.72
N ARG A 108 8.63 -10.43 7.85
CA ARG A 108 9.74 -10.50 8.82
C ARG A 108 9.23 -10.55 10.26
N ALA A 109 8.29 -9.68 10.61
CA ALA A 109 7.74 -9.59 11.96
C ALA A 109 6.97 -10.86 12.35
N PHE A 110 6.13 -11.37 11.45
CA PHE A 110 5.38 -12.61 11.68
C PHE A 110 6.30 -13.81 11.87
N LYS A 111 7.37 -13.93 11.07
CA LYS A 111 8.37 -15.00 11.25
C LYS A 111 9.05 -14.93 12.61
N LYS A 112 9.38 -13.72 13.09
CA LYS A 112 10.05 -13.53 14.38
C LYS A 112 9.13 -13.84 15.56
N ASN A 113 7.88 -13.41 15.49
CA ASN A 113 6.89 -13.62 16.55
C ASN A 113 5.48 -13.82 15.97
N PRO A 114 5.12 -15.05 15.60
CA PRO A 114 3.82 -15.35 15.00
C PRO A 114 2.66 -14.97 15.94
N SER A 115 1.63 -14.30 15.41
CA SER A 115 0.47 -13.91 16.20
C SER A 115 -0.80 -13.77 15.36
N LEU A 116 -1.95 -14.11 15.95
CA LEU A 116 -3.26 -13.88 15.33
C LEU A 116 -3.54 -12.39 15.06
N LYS A 117 -2.87 -11.47 15.75
CA LYS A 117 -3.02 -10.02 15.54
C LYS A 117 -2.65 -9.56 14.12
N PHE A 118 -1.80 -10.31 13.41
CA PHE A 118 -1.48 -10.02 12.00
C PHE A 118 -2.64 -10.36 11.06
N PHE A 119 -3.54 -11.26 11.46
CA PHE A 119 -4.72 -11.67 10.70
C PHE A 119 -5.96 -10.89 11.13
N PHE A 120 -6.05 -10.58 12.41
CA PHE A 120 -7.19 -9.93 13.07
C PHE A 120 -6.67 -8.79 13.96
N PRO A 121 -6.31 -7.64 13.36
CA PRO A 121 -5.82 -6.50 14.13
C PRO A 121 -6.92 -5.99 15.06
N ILE A 122 -6.57 -5.76 16.32
CA ILE A 122 -7.48 -5.11 17.27
C ILE A 122 -7.49 -3.62 16.92
N THR A 123 -8.59 -3.15 16.32
CA THR A 123 -8.78 -1.71 16.07
C THR A 123 -9.23 -1.05 17.35
N ASN A 124 -8.28 -0.59 18.18
CA ASN A 124 -8.61 0.29 19.27
C ASN A 124 -9.11 1.61 18.66
N LYS A 125 -10.35 2.01 18.99
CA LYS A 125 -10.82 3.35 18.66
C LYS A 125 -9.91 4.35 19.36
N ILE A 126 -9.31 5.25 18.58
CA ILE A 126 -8.53 6.35 19.14
C ILE A 126 -9.45 7.16 20.05
N THR A 127 -9.09 7.28 21.31
CA THR A 127 -9.83 8.05 22.29
C THR A 127 -9.56 9.55 22.10
N LYS A 128 -10.50 10.39 22.56
CA LYS A 128 -10.34 11.85 22.50
C LYS A 128 -9.08 12.31 23.26
N SER A 129 -8.74 11.64 24.36
CA SER A 129 -7.55 11.94 25.16
C SER A 129 -6.25 11.60 24.41
N GLU A 130 -6.21 10.51 23.64
CA GLU A 130 -5.09 10.18 22.76
C GLU A 130 -4.91 11.22 21.66
N MET A 131 -6.00 11.69 21.03
CA MET A 131 -5.92 12.76 20.03
C MET A 131 -5.37 14.07 20.63
N ILE A 132 -5.81 14.44 21.84
CA ILE A 132 -5.29 15.63 22.53
C ILE A 132 -3.81 15.47 22.85
N LYS A 133 -3.36 14.28 23.29
CA LYS A 133 -1.94 13.99 23.49
C LYS A 133 -1.13 14.10 22.20
N MET A 134 -1.66 13.63 21.07
CA MET A 134 -1.02 13.80 19.76
C MET A 134 -0.89 15.29 19.40
N ARG A 135 -1.95 16.08 19.57
CA ARG A 135 -1.88 17.53 19.34
C ARG A 135 -0.83 18.21 20.23
N ARG A 136 -0.75 17.82 21.51
CA ARG A 136 0.25 18.35 22.47
C ARG A 136 1.69 17.96 22.14
N LYS A 137 1.92 16.85 21.42
CA LYS A 137 3.25 16.46 20.93
C LYS A 137 3.75 17.33 19.76
N GLY A 138 3.02 18.37 19.36
CA GLY A 138 3.44 19.30 18.33
C GLY A 138 3.28 18.77 16.91
N PHE A 139 2.40 17.79 16.69
CA PHE A 139 2.06 17.34 15.34
C PHE A 139 1.34 18.47 14.59
N LYS A 140 2.09 19.19 13.77
CA LYS A 140 1.62 20.28 12.92
C LYS A 140 0.96 19.70 11.67
N THR A 141 -0.35 19.45 11.77
CA THR A 141 -1.11 18.78 10.71
C THR A 141 -2.18 19.71 10.16
N LEU A 142 -2.17 19.91 8.85
CA LEU A 142 -3.22 20.60 8.11
C LEU A 142 -4.23 19.56 7.61
N PHE A 143 -5.51 19.80 7.89
CA PHE A 143 -6.61 19.02 7.33
C PHE A 143 -7.44 19.90 6.41
N ILE A 144 -7.63 19.45 5.17
CA ILE A 144 -8.54 20.06 4.19
C ILE A 144 -9.73 19.14 4.07
N VAL A 145 -10.91 19.63 4.48
CA VAL A 145 -12.16 18.87 4.45
C VAL A 145 -13.03 19.39 3.31
N LEU A 146 -13.40 18.49 2.41
CA LEU A 146 -14.17 18.77 1.20
C LEU A 146 -15.43 17.91 1.19
N LYS A 147 -16.47 18.40 0.50
CA LYS A 147 -17.64 17.58 0.20
C LYS A 147 -17.27 16.51 -0.81
N CYS A 148 -17.69 15.27 -0.56
CA CYS A 148 -17.46 14.17 -1.50
C CYS A 148 -18.33 14.35 -2.76
N PRO A 149 -17.74 14.32 -3.96
CA PRO A 149 -18.53 14.26 -5.19
C PRO A 149 -19.20 12.90 -5.35
N LYS A 150 -20.32 12.84 -6.08
CA LYS A 150 -21.01 11.57 -6.40
C LYS A 150 -20.28 10.85 -7.53
N LEU A 151 -19.24 10.11 -7.19
CA LEU A 151 -18.43 9.34 -8.13
C LEU A 151 -18.31 7.89 -7.66
N VAL A 152 -18.05 6.97 -8.60
CA VAL A 152 -17.67 5.59 -8.24
C VAL A 152 -16.31 5.59 -7.54
N PRO A 153 -16.04 4.67 -6.59
CA PRO A 153 -14.83 4.71 -5.77
C PRO A 153 -13.52 4.79 -6.55
N ASP A 154 -13.38 4.07 -7.66
CA ASP A 154 -12.13 4.08 -8.44
C ASP A 154 -11.84 5.44 -9.09
N ILE A 155 -12.88 6.14 -9.58
CA ILE A 155 -12.71 7.50 -10.10
C ILE A 155 -12.46 8.46 -8.95
N LEU A 156 -13.22 8.35 -7.85
CA LEU A 156 -13.07 9.19 -6.67
C LEU A 156 -11.63 9.16 -6.14
N TRP A 157 -11.10 7.97 -5.86
CA TRP A 157 -9.77 7.83 -5.30
C TRP A 157 -8.67 8.24 -6.27
N GLY A 158 -8.87 8.07 -7.58
CA GLY A 158 -7.99 8.62 -8.60
C GLY A 158 -7.87 10.14 -8.50
N GLU A 159 -9.00 10.85 -8.40
CA GLU A 159 -9.02 12.30 -8.26
C GLU A 159 -8.49 12.76 -6.89
N VAL A 160 -8.86 12.08 -5.80
CA VAL A 160 -8.37 12.37 -4.44
C VAL A 160 -6.84 12.30 -4.39
N PHE A 161 -6.22 11.26 -4.95
CA PHE A 161 -4.75 11.15 -4.95
C PHE A 161 -4.08 12.18 -5.86
N LYS A 162 -4.68 12.53 -7.00
CA LYS A 162 -4.18 13.63 -7.85
C LYS A 162 -4.23 14.96 -7.09
N SER A 163 -5.32 15.27 -6.40
CA SER A 163 -5.46 16.47 -5.58
C SER A 163 -4.48 16.50 -4.41
N LEU A 164 -4.32 15.37 -3.71
CA LEU A 164 -3.35 15.23 -2.62
C LEU A 164 -1.92 15.51 -3.11
N GLU A 165 -1.55 14.97 -4.27
CA GLU A 165 -0.24 15.19 -4.88
C GLU A 165 -0.05 16.65 -5.34
N GLY A 166 -1.04 17.21 -6.03
CA GLY A 166 -1.00 18.59 -6.50
C GLY A 166 -0.89 19.61 -5.36
N LEU A 167 -1.65 19.42 -4.28
CA LEU A 167 -1.60 20.27 -3.09
C LEU A 167 -0.28 20.10 -2.32
N SER A 168 0.27 18.88 -2.24
CA SER A 168 1.61 18.66 -1.66
C SER A 168 2.67 19.50 -2.39
N LYS A 169 2.67 19.43 -3.72
CA LYS A 169 3.62 20.20 -4.55
C LYS A 169 3.40 21.70 -4.43
N LEU A 170 2.15 22.13 -4.28
CA LEU A 170 1.82 23.54 -4.05
C LEU A 170 2.37 24.01 -2.70
N LEU A 171 2.16 23.26 -1.63
CA LEU A 171 2.70 23.57 -0.30
C LEU A 171 4.23 23.67 -0.35
N GLU A 172 4.89 22.69 -0.96
CA GLU A 172 6.36 22.67 -1.12
C GLU A 172 6.87 23.86 -1.96
N LYS A 173 6.12 24.28 -2.99
CA LYS A 173 6.45 25.47 -3.79
C LYS A 173 6.42 26.77 -2.97
N TYR A 174 5.62 26.82 -1.91
CA TYR A 174 5.57 27.94 -0.97
C TYR A 174 6.40 27.67 0.30
N ASP A 175 7.47 26.88 0.17
CA ASP A 175 8.44 26.58 1.24
C ASP A 175 7.88 25.86 2.47
N PHE A 176 6.66 25.31 2.38
CA PHE A 176 6.16 24.40 3.41
C PHE A 176 6.74 23.01 3.20
N LYS A 177 7.58 22.57 4.14
CA LYS A 177 8.11 21.21 4.13
C LYS A 177 7.04 20.20 4.57
N VAL A 178 6.54 19.43 3.61
CA VAL A 178 5.59 18.33 3.84
C VAL A 178 6.37 17.09 4.31
N LEU A 179 6.12 16.66 5.55
CA LEU A 179 6.73 15.47 6.14
C LEU A 179 5.99 14.19 5.74
N SER A 180 4.66 14.26 5.68
CA SER A 180 3.81 13.15 5.24
C SER A 180 2.46 13.67 4.76
N LYS A 181 1.78 12.87 3.94
CA LYS A 181 0.45 13.18 3.42
C LYS A 181 -0.40 11.92 3.33
N ASP A 182 -1.70 12.06 3.56
CA ASP A 182 -2.66 10.96 3.44
C ASP A 182 -4.05 11.49 3.11
N ALA A 183 -4.95 10.62 2.67
CA ALA A 183 -6.32 10.96 2.36
C ALA A 183 -7.30 9.95 2.95
N TRP A 184 -8.46 10.45 3.37
CA TRP A 184 -9.55 9.63 3.90
C TRP A 184 -10.89 10.09 3.32
N SER A 185 -11.78 9.13 3.07
CA SER A 185 -13.16 9.42 2.68
C SER A 185 -14.07 8.31 3.18
N ASP A 186 -15.31 8.67 3.51
CA ASP A 186 -16.41 7.73 3.67
C ASP A 186 -17.05 7.32 2.33
N GLU A 187 -16.50 7.80 1.21
CA GLU A 187 -16.95 7.61 -0.17
C GLU A 187 -18.39 8.09 -0.41
N ARG A 188 -18.92 8.94 0.49
CA ARG A 188 -20.33 9.37 0.48
C ARG A 188 -20.48 10.86 0.71
N ASN A 189 -19.96 11.38 1.81
CA ASN A 189 -20.24 12.74 2.28
C ASN A 189 -18.99 13.62 2.27
N ILE A 190 -17.84 13.07 2.68
CA ILE A 190 -16.64 13.86 2.94
C ILE A 190 -15.37 13.23 2.39
N VAL A 191 -14.47 14.10 1.93
CA VAL A 191 -13.08 13.80 1.62
C VAL A 191 -12.22 14.65 2.54
N VAL A 192 -11.22 14.02 3.16
CA VAL A 192 -10.24 14.68 4.03
C VAL A 192 -8.87 14.45 3.42
N LEU A 193 -8.17 15.54 3.11
CA LEU A 193 -6.75 15.51 2.77
C LEU A 193 -5.96 15.98 3.99
N ALA A 194 -4.97 15.21 4.40
CA ALA A 194 -4.15 15.49 5.57
C ALA A 194 -2.69 15.67 5.15
N PHE A 195 -2.07 16.73 5.66
CA PHE A 195 -0.65 17.04 5.43
C PHE A 195 0.02 17.29 6.78
N GLN A 196 1.04 16.51 7.09
CA GLN A 196 1.91 16.81 8.22
C GLN A 196 3.04 17.72 7.75
N LEU A 197 3.18 18.87 8.38
CA LEU A 197 4.16 19.90 8.02
C LEU A 197 5.23 20.00 9.11
N GLU A 198 6.44 20.41 8.73
CA GLU A 198 7.47 20.77 9.71
C GLU A 198 7.08 22.03 10.49
N ASN A 199 6.46 23.00 9.82
CA ASN A 199 5.93 24.24 10.37
C ASN A 199 4.59 24.61 9.72
N ILE A 200 3.66 25.20 10.49
CA ILE A 200 2.38 25.73 9.98
C ILE A 200 2.54 27.20 9.54
N GLU A 201 3.58 27.86 10.05
CA GLU A 201 3.93 29.23 9.73
C GLU A 201 5.36 29.24 9.21
N ILE A 202 5.57 30.00 8.14
CA ILE A 202 6.90 30.32 7.62
C ILE A 202 7.24 31.77 8.00
N PRO A 203 8.51 32.09 8.30
CA PRO A 203 8.91 33.45 8.60
C PRO A 203 8.46 34.40 7.49
N LYS A 204 7.90 35.56 7.84
CA LYS A 204 7.65 36.61 6.87
C LYS A 204 9.00 37.16 6.42
N ILE A 205 9.20 37.23 5.10
CA ILE A 205 10.30 37.95 4.45
C ILE A 205 10.10 39.45 4.68
#